data_AF-A0A0H3J591-F1
#
_entry.id   AF-A0A0H3J591-F1
#
_cell.length_a   1.000
_cell.length_b   1.000
_cell.length_c   1.000
_cell.angle_alpha   90.00
_cell.angle_beta   90.00
_cell.angle_gamma   90.00
#
_symmetry.space_group_name_H-M   'P 1'
#
loop_
_entity.id
_entity.type
_entity.pdbx_description
1 polymer ?
#
loop_
_entity_poly.entity_id
_entity_poly.type
_entity_poly.pdbx_seq_one_letter_code
_entity_poly.pdbx_strand_id
1 'polypeptide(L)' 'MKTMEEVIEKIEELRQLMYSLMNENSSLTDPKLVALSQKIDKLLNDYDELINKDI' A
#
# COMPACT_ATOMS: atom_id res chain seq x y z
N MET A 1 -5.21 -11.39 14.11
CA MET A 1 -4.58 -11.99 12.93
C MET A 1 -5.27 -11.33 11.76
N LYS A 2 -4.57 -10.56 10.93
CA LYS A 2 -5.21 -9.94 9.76
C LYS A 2 -5.49 -11.04 8.74
N THR A 3 -6.66 -11.07 8.15
CA THR A 3 -6.96 -11.99 7.04
C THR A 3 -6.28 -11.49 5.77
N MET A 4 -6.08 -12.39 4.80
CA MET A 4 -5.57 -12.04 3.47
C MET A 4 -6.41 -10.92 2.82
N GLU A 5 -7.73 -11.01 2.97
CA GLU A 5 -8.69 -10.07 2.40
C GLU A 5 -8.55 -8.67 3.01
N GLU A 6 -8.34 -8.57 4.33
CA GLU A 6 -8.11 -7.29 5.02
C GLU A 6 -6.81 -6.63 4.55
N VAL A 7 -5.78 -7.40 4.20
CA VAL A 7 -4.51 -6.86 3.68
C VAL A 7 -4.70 -6.35 2.25
N ILE A 8 -5.40 -7.10 1.39
CA ILE A 8 -5.71 -6.70 0.02
C ILE A 8 -6.55 -5.41 0.00
N GLU A 9 -7.60 -5.34 0.81
CA GLU A 9 -8.46 -4.16 0.91
C GLU A 9 -7.64 -2.92 1.30
N LYS A 10 -6.77 -3.07 2.30
CA LYS A 10 -5.88 -1.99 2.76
C LYS A 10 -4.92 -1.50 1.69
N ILE A 11 -4.34 -2.42 0.91
CA ILE A 11 -3.43 -2.07 -0.19
C ILE A 11 -4.17 -1.20 -1.20
N GLU A 12 -5.40 -1.58 -1.53
CA GLU A 12 -6.15 -0.90 -2.58
C GLU A 12 -6.72 0.44 -2.14
N GLU A 13 -7.16 0.57 -0.89
CA GLU A 13 -7.47 1.87 -0.27
C GLU A 13 -6.29 2.85 -0.39
N LEU A 14 -5.09 2.40 -0.02
CA LEU A 14 -3.89 3.26 -0.05
C LEU A 14 -3.44 3.56 -1.48
N ARG A 15 -3.63 2.63 -2.42
CA ARG A 15 -3.35 2.86 -3.85
C ARG A 15 -4.24 3.96 -4.42
N GLN A 16 -5.53 3.93 -4.10
CA GLN A 16 -6.46 4.98 -4.54
C GLN A 16 -6.10 6.33 -3.94
N LEU A 17 -5.76 6.37 -2.64
CA LEU A 17 -5.27 7.60 -2.01
C LEU A 17 -3.99 8.13 -2.67
N MET A 18 -3.09 7.24 -3.10
CA MET A 18 -1.86 7.62 -3.79
C MET A 18 -2.16 8.26 -5.14
N TYR A 19 -3.10 7.71 -5.91
CA TYR A 19 -3.52 8.31 -7.17
C TYR A 19 -4.17 9.69 -6.97
N SER A 20 -5.02 9.87 -5.95
CA SER A 20 -5.56 11.18 -5.62
C SER A 20 -4.45 12.18 -5.30
N LEU A 21 -3.48 11.81 -4.47
CA LEU A 21 -2.36 12.68 -4.12
C LEU A 21 -1.44 12.96 -5.32
N MET A 22 -1.23 12.02 -6.23
CA MET A 22 -0.46 12.24 -7.46
C MET A 22 -1.16 13.24 -8.39
N ASN A 23 -2.49 13.23 -8.43
CA ASN A 23 -3.26 14.19 -9.24
C ASN A 23 -3.26 15.60 -8.63
N GLU A 24 -3.15 15.70 -7.30
CA GLU A 24 -3.11 16.97 -6.58
C GLU A 24 -1.70 17.57 -6.49
N ASN A 25 -0.65 16.74 -6.48
CA ASN A 25 0.74 17.19 -6.35
C ASN A 25 1.44 17.22 -7.70
N SER A 26 2.18 18.30 -7.96
CA SER A 26 3.02 18.44 -9.15
C SER A 26 4.31 17.61 -9.09
N SER A 27 4.67 17.07 -7.92
CA SER A 27 5.88 16.27 -7.72
C SER A 27 5.57 14.90 -7.12
N LEU A 28 6.08 13.85 -7.76
CA LEU A 28 6.01 12.47 -7.28
C LEU A 28 6.92 12.20 -6.07
N THR A 29 7.82 13.13 -5.75
CA THR A 29 8.71 13.04 -4.59
C THR A 29 8.17 13.79 -3.38
N ASP A 30 6.90 14.23 -3.42
CA ASP A 30 6.25 14.82 -2.25
C ASP A 30 6.38 13.87 -1.04
N PRO A 31 6.83 14.36 0.13
CA PRO A 31 7.06 13.52 1.31
C PRO A 31 5.84 12.71 1.73
N LYS A 32 4.61 13.19 1.49
CA LYS A 32 3.39 12.44 1.80
C LYS A 32 3.20 11.29 0.82
N LEU A 33 3.52 11.50 -0.46
CA LEU A 33 3.47 10.45 -1.47
C LEU A 33 4.50 9.36 -1.18
N VAL A 34 5.72 9.75 -0.80
CA VAL A 34 6.79 8.83 -0.41
C VAL A 34 6.41 8.04 0.85
N ALA A 35 5.85 8.71 1.86
CA ALA A 35 5.39 8.01 3.07
C ALA A 35 4.24 7.02 2.78
N LEU A 36 3.36 7.36 1.84
CA LEU A 36 2.27 6.50 1.42
C LEU A 36 2.77 5.28 0.62
N SER A 37 3.70 5.47 -0.31
CA SER A 37 4.29 4.37 -1.08
C SER A 37 5.02 3.37 -0.18
N GLN A 38 5.76 3.84 0.83
CA GLN A 38 6.40 2.99 1.83
C GLN A 38 5.40 2.19 2.68
N LYS A 39 4.22 2.74 2.97
CA LYS A 39 3.15 1.99 3.66
C LYS A 39 2.56 0.90 2.79
N ILE A 40 2.35 1.17 1.50
CA ILE A 40 1.89 0.17 0.54
C ILE A 40 2.91 -0.96 0.42
N ASP A 41 4.20 -0.62 0.31
CA ASP A 41 5.29 -1.59 0.23
C ASP A 41 5.32 -2.54 1.44
N LYS A 42 5.16 -1.99 2.66
CA LYS A 42 5.07 -2.82 3.86
C LYS A 42 3.87 -3.78 3.83
N LEU A 43 2.71 -3.34 3.35
CA LEU A 43 1.53 -4.22 3.26
C LEU A 43 1.68 -5.29 2.19
N LEU A 44 2.38 -4.99 1.09
CA LEU A 44 2.72 -5.98 0.07
C LEU A 44 3.67 -7.05 0.63
N ASN A 45 4.65 -6.65 1.43
CA ASN A 45 5.51 -7.60 2.14
C ASN A 45 4.71 -8.46 3.14
N ASP A 46 3.79 -7.86 3.90
CA ASP A 46 2.90 -8.60 4.81
C ASP A 46 2.03 -9.61 4.02
N TYR A 47 1.55 -9.24 2.82
CA TYR A 47 0.78 -10.11 1.92
C TYR A 47 1.63 -11.27 1.38
N ASP A 48 2.84 -10.98 0.91
CA ASP A 48 3.78 -12.01 0.42
C ASP A 48 4.15 -13.00 1.54
N GLU A 49 4.33 -12.53 2.77
CA GLU A 49 4.54 -13.42 3.92
C GLU A 49 3.34 -14.33 4.20
N LEU A 50 2.12 -13.83 4.03
CA LEU A 50 0.91 -14.62 4.23
C LEU A 50 0.77 -15.72 3.17
N ILE A 51 0.98 -15.38 1.89
CA ILE A 51 0.95 -16.37 0.80
C ILE A 51 2.03 -17.43 0.98
N ASN A 52 3.26 -17.01 1.30
CA ASN A 52 4.39 -17.94 1.40
C ASN A 52 4.38 -18.78 2.69
N LYS A 53 3.54 -18.44 3.68
CA LYS A 53 3.29 -19.29 4.86
C LYS A 53 2.25 -20.38 4.62
N ASP A 54 1.48 -20.30 3.54
CA ASP A 54 0.46 -21.28 3.15
C ASP A 54 1.00 -22.37 2.19
N ILE A 55 2.32 -22.40 1.92
CA ILE A 55 3.01 -23.41 1.08
C ILE A 55 3.87 -24.35 1.95
#